data_AF-A0A2M7NZB6-F1
#
_entry.id   AF-A0A2M7NZB6-F1
#
_cell.length_a   1.000
_cell.length_b   1.000
_cell.length_c   1.000
_cell.angle_alpha   90.00
_cell.angle_beta   90.00
_cell.angle_gamma   90.00
#
_symmetry.space_group_name_H-M   'P 1'
#
loop_
_entity.id
_entity.type
_entity.pdbx_description
1 polymer ?
#
loop_
_entity_poly.entity_id
_entity_poly.type
_entity_poly.pdbx_seq_one_letter_code
_entity_poly.pdbx_strand_id
1 'polypeptide(L)'
;NNKGVSLGDLGRYDEAIACYDEALRINPQDAYAWNNKGGALYKLGRYDEAIVCYDNATEYALTKPEDLQGISKGIIQFYLEQISRAILEKNMGIAQQLLSKIIAFKQALELHKVSEKAAGFNQLLMNSLIKLLKEEKAGEVIELLDILDKSEIRKYTAFLFPLKILAQYLQDKDEDILNRQKPEVKGIIKEILGKIGTAPYSSDNSRKQKARCLVQREKAWGKPSEAG
;
A
#
# COMPACT_ATOMS: atom_id res chain seq x y z
N ASN A 1 18.06 24.72 3.20
CA ASN A 1 16.76 24.07 2.90
C ASN A 1 16.00 24.71 1.72
N ASN A 2 15.51 25.95 1.81
CA ASN A 2 14.58 26.54 0.83
C ASN A 2 15.10 26.59 -0.62
N LYS A 3 16.38 26.94 -0.83
CA LYS A 3 17.00 26.90 -2.17
C LYS A 3 17.00 25.50 -2.78
N GLY A 4 17.28 24.48 -1.96
CA GLY A 4 17.23 23.08 -2.39
C GLY A 4 15.82 22.66 -2.80
N VAL A 5 14.80 23.08 -2.06
CA VAL A 5 13.39 22.81 -2.41
C VAL A 5 13.04 23.39 -3.77
N SER A 6 13.35 24.66 -4.02
CA SER A 6 13.08 25.29 -5.33
C SER A 6 13.82 24.61 -6.48
N LEU A 7 15.04 24.11 -6.26
CA LEU A 7 15.79 23.34 -7.26
C LEU A 7 15.15 21.97 -7.51
N GLY A 8 14.67 21.31 -6.45
CA GLY A 8 13.93 20.05 -6.55
C GLY A 8 12.63 20.19 -7.34
N ASP A 9 11.89 21.28 -7.14
CA ASP A 9 10.66 21.59 -7.89
C ASP A 9 10.94 21.82 -9.38
N LEU A 10 12.14 22.29 -9.71
CA LEU A 10 12.63 22.44 -11.09
C LEU A 10 13.23 21.14 -11.67
N GLY A 11 13.20 20.03 -10.93
CA GLY A 11 13.78 18.75 -11.35
C GLY A 11 15.32 18.69 -11.31
N ARG A 12 15.99 19.72 -10.75
CA ARG A 12 17.45 19.82 -10.64
C ARG A 12 17.93 19.13 -9.36
N TYR A 13 17.73 17.82 -9.29
CA TYR A 13 17.88 17.07 -8.04
C TYR A 13 19.32 17.00 -7.52
N ASP A 14 20.33 16.88 -8.39
CA ASP A 14 21.74 16.87 -7.94
C ASP A 14 22.14 18.20 -7.27
N GLU A 15 21.68 19.32 -7.81
CA GLU A 15 21.94 20.64 -7.22
C GLU A 15 21.13 20.89 -5.96
N ALA A 16 19.92 20.33 -5.90
CA ALA A 16 19.12 20.30 -4.68
C ALA A 16 19.85 19.53 -3.57
N ILE A 17 20.40 18.36 -3.89
CA ILE A 17 21.19 17.53 -2.96
C ILE A 17 22.40 18.31 -2.44
N ALA A 18 23.17 18.97 -3.31
CA ALA A 18 24.29 19.81 -2.86
C ALA A 18 23.85 20.93 -1.90
N CYS A 19 22.67 21.52 -2.13
CA CYS A 19 22.11 22.53 -1.22
C CYS A 19 21.65 21.92 0.12
N TYR A 20 21.18 20.67 0.13
CA TYR A 20 20.84 19.97 1.38
C TYR A 20 22.09 19.52 2.12
N ASP A 21 23.13 19.07 1.43
CA ASP A 21 24.42 18.70 2.03
C ASP A 21 25.04 19.88 2.77
N GLU A 22 25.01 21.08 2.18
CA GLU A 22 25.51 22.27 2.85
C GLU A 22 24.63 22.67 4.05
N ALA A 23 23.30 22.50 3.94
CA ALA A 23 22.40 22.72 5.08
C ALA A 23 22.70 21.75 6.23
N LEU A 24 22.95 20.48 5.91
CA LEU A 24 23.29 19.42 6.87
C LEU A 24 24.70 19.60 7.45
N ARG A 25 25.62 20.20 6.72
CA ARG A 25 26.94 20.59 7.25
C ARG A 25 26.82 21.64 8.34
N ILE A 26 25.87 22.57 8.19
CA ILE A 26 25.61 23.65 9.17
C ILE A 26 24.78 23.12 10.35
N ASN A 27 23.74 22.34 10.07
CA ASN A 27 22.90 21.70 11.08
C ASN A 27 22.67 20.22 10.73
N PRO A 28 23.51 19.31 11.29
CA PRO A 28 23.38 17.88 11.04
C PRO A 28 22.07 17.26 11.54
N GLN A 29 21.36 17.95 12.44
CA GLN A 29 20.11 17.50 13.05
C GLN A 29 18.87 18.08 12.36
N ASP A 30 19.00 18.70 11.19
CA ASP A 30 17.87 19.21 10.41
C ASP A 30 17.11 18.06 9.73
N ALA A 31 16.05 17.59 10.39
CA ALA A 31 15.20 16.51 9.90
C ALA A 31 14.52 16.84 8.56
N TYR A 32 14.20 18.11 8.29
CA TYR A 32 13.63 18.53 7.00
C TYR A 32 14.67 18.46 5.88
N ALA A 33 15.91 18.89 6.14
CA ALA A 33 16.98 18.78 5.16
C ALA A 33 17.27 17.31 4.82
N TRP A 34 17.29 16.41 5.81
CA TRP A 34 17.40 14.97 5.58
C TRP A 34 16.23 14.40 4.77
N ASN A 35 14.99 14.73 5.13
CA ASN A 35 13.79 14.29 4.41
C ASN A 35 13.79 14.77 2.94
N ASN A 36 14.15 16.04 2.71
CA ASN A 36 14.16 16.63 1.38
C ASN A 36 15.31 16.07 0.52
N LYS A 37 16.48 15.83 1.12
CA LYS A 37 17.59 15.12 0.47
C LYS A 37 17.19 13.70 0.07
N GLY A 38 16.54 12.95 0.97
CA GLY A 38 16.02 11.62 0.69
C GLY A 38 15.02 11.63 -0.48
N GLY A 39 14.14 12.62 -0.54
CA GLY A 39 13.20 12.81 -1.65
C GLY A 39 13.89 13.07 -2.99
N ALA A 40 14.91 13.93 -3.02
CA ALA A 40 15.69 14.21 -4.23
C ALA A 40 16.48 12.98 -4.71
N LEU A 41 17.10 12.23 -3.80
CA LEU A 41 17.80 10.98 -4.11
C LEU A 41 16.85 9.91 -4.65
N TYR A 42 15.66 9.79 -4.05
CA TYR A 42 14.62 8.90 -4.54
C TYR A 42 14.19 9.24 -5.98
N LYS A 43 14.06 10.53 -6.31
CA LYS A 43 13.74 10.97 -7.68
C LYS A 43 14.84 10.67 -8.70
N LEU A 44 16.09 10.57 -8.24
CA LEU A 44 17.23 10.12 -9.05
C LEU A 44 17.39 8.59 -9.10
N GLY A 45 16.53 7.82 -8.43
CA GLY A 45 16.64 6.36 -8.35
C GLY A 45 17.73 5.85 -7.42
N ARG A 46 18.31 6.71 -6.57
CA ARG A 46 19.36 6.37 -5.60
C ARG A 46 18.72 5.90 -4.28
N TYR A 47 18.08 4.73 -4.32
CA TYR A 47 17.20 4.26 -3.24
C TYR A 47 17.93 3.97 -1.93
N ASP A 48 19.11 3.35 -1.97
CA ASP A 48 19.87 3.01 -0.77
C ASP A 48 20.27 4.26 0.02
N GLU A 49 20.71 5.30 -0.68
CA GLU A 49 21.06 6.59 -0.07
C GLU A 49 19.83 7.35 0.42
N ALA A 50 18.70 7.21 -0.27
CA ALA A 50 17.43 7.77 0.18
C ALA A 50 16.97 7.11 1.50
N ILE A 51 17.10 5.78 1.64
CA ILE A 51 16.79 5.07 2.89
C ILE A 51 17.60 5.65 4.05
N VAL A 52 18.92 5.81 3.87
CA VAL A 52 19.80 6.39 4.90
C VAL A 52 19.35 7.80 5.28
N CYS A 53 18.97 8.63 4.30
CA CYS A 53 18.47 9.97 4.58
C CYS A 53 17.15 9.95 5.36
N TYR A 54 16.23 9.03 5.06
CA TYR A 54 14.97 8.92 5.80
C TYR A 54 15.13 8.31 7.19
N ASP A 55 16.11 7.43 7.39
CA ASP A 55 16.51 6.93 8.72
C ASP A 55 16.99 8.10 9.59
N ASN A 56 17.93 8.91 9.08
CA ASN A 56 18.42 10.10 9.79
C ASN A 56 17.30 11.12 10.04
N ALA A 57 16.44 11.38 9.05
CA ALA A 57 15.29 12.28 9.20
C ALA A 57 14.37 11.81 10.33
N THR A 58 14.12 10.50 10.39
CA THR A 58 13.32 9.89 11.45
C THR A 58 13.99 10.06 12.80
N GLU A 59 15.26 9.65 12.93
CA GLU A 59 16.01 9.72 14.18
C GLU A 59 16.04 11.13 14.77
N TYR A 60 16.34 12.14 13.95
CA TYR A 60 16.37 13.53 14.41
C TYR A 60 14.98 14.08 14.72
N ALA A 61 13.95 13.70 13.97
CA ALA A 61 12.58 14.13 14.27
C ALA A 61 12.03 13.50 15.56
N LEU A 62 12.52 12.32 15.97
CA LEU A 62 12.19 11.76 17.31
C LEU A 62 12.71 12.62 18.46
N THR A 63 13.75 13.42 18.22
CA THR A 63 14.27 14.37 19.22
C THR A 63 13.45 15.66 19.31
N LYS A 64 12.66 15.97 18.26
CA LYS A 64 11.84 17.18 18.13
C LYS A 64 10.48 16.84 17.50
N PRO A 65 9.47 16.46 18.31
CA PRO A 65 8.20 15.97 17.79
C PRO A 65 7.40 16.96 16.95
N GLU A 66 7.73 18.26 17.00
CA GLU A 66 7.16 19.28 16.12
C GLU A 66 7.59 19.08 14.66
N ASP A 67 8.80 18.56 14.43
CA ASP A 67 9.34 18.30 13.10
C ASP A 67 8.75 17.01 12.47
N LEU A 68 8.33 16.05 13.31
CA LEU A 68 7.71 14.78 12.91
C LEU A 68 6.49 15.00 12.00
N GLN A 69 5.67 16.02 12.28
CA GLN A 69 4.46 16.28 11.49
C GLN A 69 4.80 16.61 10.03
N GLY A 70 5.71 17.55 9.80
CA GLY A 70 6.01 18.08 8.47
C GLY A 70 6.72 17.10 7.53
N ILE A 71 7.45 16.12 8.07
CA ILE A 71 8.21 15.14 7.27
C ILE A 71 7.50 13.77 7.14
N SER A 72 6.53 13.49 8.02
CA SER A 72 5.90 12.16 8.14
C SER A 72 5.33 11.61 6.82
N LYS A 73 4.64 12.45 6.06
CA LYS A 73 4.01 12.05 4.79
C LYS A 73 5.05 11.58 3.77
N GLY A 74 6.17 12.29 3.64
CA GLY A 74 7.23 11.98 2.68
C GLY A 74 7.91 10.65 3.02
N ILE A 75 8.29 10.48 4.28
CA ILE A 75 8.90 9.26 4.81
C ILE A 75 7.98 8.05 4.63
N ILE A 76 6.70 8.18 5.02
CA ILE A 76 5.70 7.11 4.88
C ILE A 76 5.52 6.74 3.41
N GLN A 77 5.34 7.72 2.54
CA GLN A 77 5.14 7.48 1.11
C GLN A 77 6.34 6.75 0.50
N PHE A 78 7.56 7.17 0.84
CA PHE A 78 8.77 6.51 0.38
C PHE A 78 8.84 5.05 0.84
N TYR A 79 8.70 4.79 2.14
CA TYR A 79 8.78 3.43 2.67
C TYR A 79 7.72 2.51 2.06
N LEU A 80 6.48 2.99 1.87
CA LEU A 80 5.42 2.21 1.21
C LEU A 80 5.75 1.85 -0.23
N GLU A 81 6.34 2.79 -0.96
CA GLU A 81 6.75 2.55 -2.35
C GLU A 81 7.92 1.58 -2.45
N GLN A 82 8.91 1.70 -1.55
CA GLN A 82 10.02 0.76 -1.48
C GLN A 82 9.57 -0.64 -1.04
N ILE A 83 8.62 -0.75 -0.11
CA ILE A 83 7.99 -2.03 0.26
C ILE A 83 7.31 -2.63 -0.97
N SER A 84 6.49 -1.84 -1.67
CA SER A 84 5.81 -2.28 -2.89
C SER A 84 6.81 -2.78 -3.93
N ARG A 85 7.89 -2.02 -4.16
CA ARG A 85 8.98 -2.38 -5.07
C ARG A 85 9.68 -3.66 -4.66
N ALA A 86 10.07 -3.79 -3.40
CA ALA A 86 10.75 -4.98 -2.88
C ALA A 86 9.88 -6.24 -3.05
N ILE A 87 8.56 -6.11 -2.88
CA ILE A 87 7.60 -7.19 -3.16
C ILE A 87 7.58 -7.54 -4.65
N LEU A 88 7.53 -6.53 -5.53
CA LEU A 88 7.58 -6.74 -6.98
C LEU A 88 8.86 -7.45 -7.44
N GLU A 89 9.98 -7.13 -6.79
CA GLU A 89 11.28 -7.74 -7.05
C GLU A 89 11.47 -9.08 -6.32
N LYS A 90 10.43 -9.60 -5.64
CA LYS A 90 10.45 -10.82 -4.81
C LYS A 90 11.54 -10.81 -3.73
N ASN A 91 11.93 -9.62 -3.28
CA ASN A 91 12.92 -9.42 -2.24
C ASN A 91 12.24 -9.24 -0.88
N MET A 92 11.77 -10.36 -0.34
CA MET A 92 10.96 -10.40 0.89
C MET A 92 11.72 -9.93 2.14
N GLY A 93 13.04 -10.11 2.18
CA GLY A 93 13.88 -9.62 3.27
C GLY A 93 13.88 -8.10 3.37
N ILE A 94 14.04 -7.41 2.24
CA ILE A 94 13.98 -5.93 2.19
C ILE A 94 12.57 -5.44 2.52
N ALA A 95 11.53 -6.08 1.97
CA ALA A 95 10.15 -5.70 2.25
C ALA A 95 9.84 -5.75 3.76
N GLN A 96 10.28 -6.80 4.46
CA GLN A 96 10.11 -6.94 5.91
C GLN A 96 10.90 -5.87 6.68
N GLN A 97 12.14 -5.58 6.30
CA GLN A 97 12.95 -4.56 6.97
C GLN A 97 12.33 -3.16 6.86
N LEU A 98 11.90 -2.76 5.65
CA LEU A 98 11.28 -1.45 5.42
C LEU A 98 9.94 -1.32 6.16
N LEU A 99 9.19 -2.42 6.23
CA LEU A 99 7.96 -2.50 6.99
C LEU A 99 8.21 -2.35 8.50
N SER A 100 9.23 -2.99 9.06
CA SER A 100 9.60 -2.77 10.47
C SER A 100 9.92 -1.30 10.77
N LYS A 101 10.63 -0.62 9.85
CA LYS A 101 10.92 0.82 9.97
C LYS A 101 9.66 1.69 9.95
N ILE A 102 8.74 1.42 9.02
CA ILE A 102 7.51 2.23 8.89
C ILE A 102 6.61 2.12 10.13
N ILE A 103 6.66 0.99 10.82
CA ILE A 103 5.92 0.75 12.06
C ILE A 103 6.57 1.44 13.24
N ALA A 104 7.89 1.35 13.38
CA ALA A 104 8.60 2.10 14.42
C ALA A 104 8.31 3.60 14.28
N PHE A 105 8.31 4.11 13.05
CA PHE A 105 7.94 5.49 12.75
C PHE A 105 6.49 5.82 13.15
N LYS A 106 5.52 4.95 12.80
CA LYS A 106 4.13 5.12 13.19
C LYS A 106 3.94 5.10 14.71
N GLN A 107 4.59 4.18 15.41
CA GLN A 107 4.52 4.09 16.88
C GLN A 107 5.06 5.36 17.53
N ALA A 108 6.15 5.91 17.00
CA ALA A 108 6.65 7.20 17.47
C ALA A 108 5.64 8.34 17.28
N LEU A 109 4.99 8.42 16.11
CA LEU A 109 3.94 9.41 15.88
C LEU A 109 2.78 9.27 16.88
N GLU A 110 2.37 8.04 17.19
CA GLU A 110 1.33 7.74 18.19
C GLU A 110 1.75 8.17 19.60
N LEU A 111 2.97 7.87 20.02
CA LEU A 111 3.52 8.24 21.33
C LEU A 111 3.56 9.75 21.55
N HIS A 112 3.94 10.50 20.51
CA HIS A 112 4.07 11.96 20.58
C HIS A 112 2.76 12.72 20.39
N LYS A 113 1.61 12.02 20.29
CA LYS A 113 0.28 12.62 20.03
C LYS A 113 0.26 13.53 18.80
N VAL A 114 1.18 13.33 17.85
CA VAL A 114 1.19 14.04 16.57
C VAL A 114 0.01 13.49 15.78
N SER A 115 -1.13 14.18 15.91
CA SER A 115 -2.46 13.66 15.60
C SER A 115 -2.75 13.52 14.11
N GLU A 116 -1.75 13.43 13.24
CA GLU A 116 -1.99 13.32 11.81
C GLU A 116 -2.32 11.89 11.41
N LYS A 117 -3.61 11.58 11.61
CA LYS A 117 -4.42 10.71 10.77
C LYS A 117 -3.69 9.44 10.32
N ALA A 118 -3.77 8.40 11.15
CA ALA A 118 -3.61 7.00 10.70
C ALA A 118 -4.39 6.73 9.38
N ALA A 119 -5.46 7.49 9.10
CA ALA A 119 -6.16 7.50 7.82
C ALA A 119 -5.27 7.81 6.60
N GLY A 120 -4.30 8.73 6.69
CA GLY A 120 -3.37 9.04 5.60
C GLY A 120 -2.43 7.88 5.29
N PHE A 121 -1.82 7.30 6.33
CA PHE A 121 -1.00 6.10 6.22
C PHE A 121 -1.80 4.93 5.64
N ASN A 122 -2.97 4.65 6.23
CA ASN A 122 -3.84 3.55 5.81
C ASN A 122 -4.29 3.75 4.35
N GLN A 123 -4.62 4.98 3.95
CA GLN A 123 -5.02 5.30 2.58
C GLN A 123 -3.85 5.14 1.59
N LEU A 124 -2.64 5.56 1.95
CA LEU A 124 -1.46 5.41 1.08
C LEU A 124 -1.08 3.93 0.91
N LEU A 125 -1.14 3.14 1.99
CA LEU A 125 -0.93 1.70 1.90
C LEU A 125 -2.02 1.04 1.04
N MET A 126 -3.30 1.36 1.28
CA MET A 126 -4.41 0.88 0.44
C MET A 126 -4.19 1.22 -1.03
N ASN A 127 -3.85 2.47 -1.36
CA ASN A 127 -3.66 2.89 -2.74
C ASN A 127 -2.51 2.14 -3.43
N SER A 128 -1.43 1.87 -2.69
CA SER A 128 -0.27 1.13 -3.21
C SER A 128 -0.63 -0.33 -3.50
N LEU A 129 -1.34 -0.99 -2.58
CA LEU A 129 -1.80 -2.37 -2.78
C LEU A 129 -2.87 -2.47 -3.88
N ILE A 130 -3.77 -1.49 -3.98
CA ILE A 130 -4.74 -1.38 -5.09
C ILE A 130 -4.01 -1.25 -6.43
N LYS A 131 -2.90 -0.51 -6.49
CA LYS A 131 -2.06 -0.43 -7.70
C LYS A 131 -1.50 -1.81 -8.08
N LEU A 132 -1.01 -2.59 -7.11
CA LEU A 132 -0.55 -3.97 -7.38
C LEU A 132 -1.68 -4.85 -7.92
N LEU A 133 -2.89 -4.74 -7.37
CA LEU A 133 -4.06 -5.47 -7.89
C LEU A 133 -4.42 -5.06 -9.33
N LYS A 134 -4.23 -3.78 -9.72
CA LYS A 134 -4.39 -3.34 -11.12
C LYS A 134 -3.37 -3.96 -12.06
N GLU A 135 -2.17 -4.27 -11.56
CA GLU A 135 -1.09 -4.91 -12.31
C GLU A 135 -1.22 -6.44 -12.32
N GLU A 136 -2.39 -6.99 -11.94
CA GLU A 136 -2.70 -8.43 -11.88
C GLU A 136 -1.86 -9.24 -10.87
N LYS A 137 -1.24 -8.56 -9.91
CA LYS A 137 -0.34 -9.16 -8.89
C LYS A 137 -1.09 -9.56 -7.62
N ALA A 138 -2.17 -10.32 -7.78
CA ALA A 138 -3.03 -10.71 -6.67
C ALA A 138 -2.32 -11.65 -5.67
N GLY A 139 -1.49 -12.58 -6.17
CA GLY A 139 -0.76 -13.53 -5.33
C GLY A 139 0.26 -12.84 -4.41
N GLU A 140 1.01 -11.88 -4.94
CA GLU A 140 1.98 -11.10 -4.17
C GLU A 140 1.29 -10.26 -3.08
N VAL A 141 0.10 -9.73 -3.38
CA VAL A 141 -0.73 -9.00 -2.40
C VAL A 141 -1.19 -9.94 -1.28
N ILE A 142 -1.60 -11.18 -1.59
CA ILE A 142 -1.98 -12.15 -0.56
C ILE A 142 -0.80 -12.53 0.33
N GLU A 143 0.35 -12.85 -0.28
CA GLU A 143 1.55 -13.24 0.47
C GLU A 143 1.99 -12.12 1.42
N LEU A 144 1.95 -10.87 0.95
CA LEU A 144 2.20 -9.72 1.80
C LEU A 144 1.20 -9.63 2.95
N LEU A 145 -0.10 -9.68 2.65
CA LEU A 145 -1.15 -9.55 3.66
C LEU A 145 -1.07 -10.66 4.70
N ASP A 146 -0.65 -11.87 4.31
CA ASP A 146 -0.38 -12.98 5.23
C ASP A 146 0.80 -12.71 6.17
N ILE A 147 1.88 -12.11 5.67
CA ILE A 147 3.03 -11.70 6.50
C ILE A 147 2.61 -10.59 7.46
N LEU A 148 1.83 -9.62 6.99
CA LEU A 148 1.26 -8.55 7.81
C LEU A 148 0.32 -9.09 8.90
N ASP A 149 -0.42 -10.17 8.61
CA ASP A 149 -1.31 -10.82 9.57
C ASP A 149 -0.55 -11.64 10.62
N LYS A 150 0.60 -12.23 10.27
CA LYS A 150 1.41 -13.10 11.14
C LYS A 150 2.40 -12.34 12.03
N SER A 151 2.62 -11.06 11.78
CA SER A 151 3.57 -10.24 12.51
C SER A 151 2.89 -9.48 13.68
N GLU A 152 3.69 -8.98 14.62
CA GLU A 152 3.21 -8.23 15.81
C GLU A 152 2.38 -6.96 15.47
N ILE A 153 2.35 -6.63 14.18
CA ILE A 153 1.77 -5.43 13.59
C ILE A 153 0.36 -5.66 13.05
N ARG A 154 -0.19 -6.88 13.17
CA ARG A 154 -1.57 -7.23 12.79
C ARG A 154 -2.62 -6.23 13.29
N LYS A 155 -2.42 -5.71 14.51
CA LYS A 155 -3.31 -4.71 15.13
C LYS A 155 -3.44 -3.42 14.30
N TYR A 156 -2.43 -3.11 13.49
CA TYR A 156 -2.39 -1.94 12.64
C TYR A 156 -2.80 -2.21 11.20
N THR A 157 -2.87 -3.46 10.75
CA THR A 157 -3.15 -3.85 9.36
C THR A 157 -4.56 -4.44 9.18
N ALA A 158 -5.35 -4.53 10.25
CA ALA A 158 -6.73 -5.05 10.22
C ALA A 158 -7.64 -4.37 9.17
N PHE A 159 -7.39 -3.09 8.85
CA PHE A 159 -8.13 -2.36 7.81
C PHE A 159 -7.91 -2.91 6.39
N LEU A 160 -6.86 -3.73 6.18
CA LEU A 160 -6.56 -4.39 4.91
C LEU A 160 -7.34 -5.68 4.69
N PHE A 161 -8.11 -6.15 5.69
CA PHE A 161 -8.88 -7.38 5.59
C PHE A 161 -9.78 -7.46 4.34
N PRO A 162 -10.54 -6.41 3.96
CA PRO A 162 -11.31 -6.43 2.71
C PRO A 162 -10.43 -6.63 1.46
N LEU A 163 -9.21 -6.10 1.49
CA LEU A 163 -8.26 -6.21 0.38
C LEU A 163 -7.71 -7.63 0.24
N LYS A 164 -7.48 -8.33 1.36
CA LYS A 164 -7.07 -9.74 1.37
C LYS A 164 -8.14 -10.63 0.71
N ILE A 165 -9.39 -10.41 1.09
CA ILE A 165 -10.53 -11.12 0.50
C ILE A 165 -10.64 -10.84 -1.00
N LEU A 166 -10.48 -9.57 -1.41
CA LEU A 166 -10.48 -9.20 -2.82
C LEU A 166 -9.33 -9.86 -3.59
N ALA A 167 -8.12 -9.85 -3.04
CA ALA A 167 -6.96 -10.47 -3.68
C ALA A 167 -7.17 -11.97 -3.87
N GLN A 168 -7.71 -12.68 -2.86
CA GLN A 168 -8.07 -14.10 -2.96
C GLN A 168 -9.12 -14.36 -4.04
N TYR A 169 -10.16 -13.52 -4.11
CA TYR A 169 -11.15 -13.59 -5.19
C TYR A 169 -10.51 -13.36 -6.57
N LEU A 170 -9.61 -12.38 -6.71
CA LEU A 170 -8.96 -12.09 -7.98
C LEU A 170 -8.05 -13.23 -8.44
N GLN A 171 -7.42 -13.94 -7.50
CA GLN A 171 -6.58 -15.10 -7.75
C GLN A 171 -7.40 -16.36 -8.10
N ASP A 172 -8.35 -16.74 -7.25
CA ASP A 172 -9.05 -18.03 -7.37
C ASP A 172 -10.32 -17.96 -8.22
N LYS A 173 -10.80 -16.74 -8.51
CA LYS A 173 -12.11 -16.46 -9.13
C LYS A 173 -13.30 -17.09 -8.38
N ASP A 174 -13.13 -17.40 -7.09
CA ASP A 174 -14.18 -17.98 -6.25
C ASP A 174 -15.08 -16.91 -5.62
N GLU A 175 -16.29 -16.77 -6.16
CA GLU A 175 -17.30 -15.84 -5.67
C GLU A 175 -17.85 -16.19 -4.28
N ASP A 176 -17.73 -17.44 -3.83
CA ASP A 176 -18.26 -17.84 -2.52
C ASP A 176 -17.48 -17.17 -1.38
N ILE A 177 -16.20 -16.88 -1.58
CA ILE A 177 -15.36 -16.13 -0.64
C ILE A 177 -15.96 -14.74 -0.37
N LEU A 178 -16.45 -14.06 -1.42
CA LEU A 178 -17.12 -12.77 -1.32
C LEU A 178 -18.49 -12.91 -0.66
N ASN A 179 -19.27 -13.91 -1.06
CA ASN A 179 -20.65 -14.11 -0.60
C ASN A 179 -20.74 -14.39 0.91
N ARG A 180 -19.72 -15.01 1.50
CA ARG A 180 -19.66 -15.30 2.94
C ARG A 180 -19.34 -14.08 3.81
N GLN A 181 -18.93 -12.95 3.22
CA GLN A 181 -18.58 -11.75 3.98
C GLN A 181 -19.80 -10.91 4.40
N LYS A 182 -19.62 -10.12 5.46
CA LYS A 182 -20.62 -9.16 5.93
C LYS A 182 -20.88 -8.05 4.89
N PRO A 183 -22.08 -7.43 4.88
CA PRO A 183 -22.44 -6.38 3.93
C PRO A 183 -21.45 -5.21 3.87
N GLU A 184 -20.88 -4.82 5.01
CA GLU A 184 -19.92 -3.71 5.12
C GLU A 184 -18.63 -4.02 4.35
N VAL A 185 -18.11 -5.24 4.51
CA VAL A 185 -16.91 -5.72 3.81
C VAL A 185 -17.16 -5.82 2.31
N LYS A 186 -18.33 -6.32 1.90
CA LYS A 186 -18.75 -6.38 0.49
C LYS A 186 -18.84 -4.99 -0.14
N GLY A 187 -19.35 -3.99 0.60
CA GLY A 187 -19.42 -2.61 0.16
C GLY A 187 -18.03 -2.03 -0.15
N ILE A 188 -17.07 -2.22 0.76
CA ILE A 188 -15.68 -1.79 0.57
C ILE A 188 -15.04 -2.49 -0.64
N ILE A 189 -15.22 -3.80 -0.77
CA ILE A 189 -14.70 -4.57 -1.91
C ILE A 189 -15.25 -4.04 -3.22
N LYS A 190 -16.55 -3.73 -3.29
CA LYS A 190 -17.19 -3.17 -4.49
C LYS A 190 -16.62 -1.80 -4.87
N GLU A 191 -16.35 -0.95 -3.88
CA GLU A 191 -15.68 0.33 -4.11
C GLU A 191 -14.27 0.14 -4.70
N ILE A 192 -13.50 -0.81 -4.15
CA ILE A 192 -12.14 -1.10 -4.62
C ILE A 192 -12.17 -1.71 -6.03
N LEU A 193 -13.08 -2.64 -6.32
CA LEU A 193 -13.31 -3.21 -7.66
C LEU A 193 -13.56 -2.11 -8.71
N GLY A 194 -14.35 -1.09 -8.34
CA GLY A 194 -14.56 0.09 -9.18
C GLY A 194 -13.28 0.89 -9.45
N LYS A 195 -12.43 1.05 -8.42
CA LYS A 195 -11.14 1.75 -8.56
C LYS A 195 -10.13 1.01 -9.43
N ILE A 196 -10.17 -0.32 -9.46
CA ILE A 196 -9.28 -1.15 -10.29
C ILE A 196 -9.78 -1.36 -11.73
N GLY A 197 -10.97 -0.86 -12.08
CA GLY A 197 -11.52 -0.96 -13.44
C GLY A 197 -12.06 -2.35 -13.80
N THR A 198 -12.15 -3.26 -12.82
CA THR A 198 -12.76 -4.57 -13.01
C THR A 198 -14.28 -4.47 -12.87
N ALA A 199 -15.02 -5.23 -13.69
CA ALA A 199 -16.48 -5.26 -13.60
C ALA A 199 -16.92 -5.61 -12.16
N PRO A 200 -17.87 -4.86 -11.56
CA PRO A 200 -18.31 -5.15 -10.21
C PRO A 200 -18.94 -6.55 -10.16
N TYR A 201 -18.52 -7.36 -9.19
CA TYR A 201 -19.21 -8.60 -8.89
C TYR A 201 -20.68 -8.30 -8.59
N SER A 202 -21.61 -8.91 -9.33
CA SER A 202 -23.03 -8.70 -9.07
C SER A 202 -23.38 -9.39 -7.75
N SER A 203 -23.58 -8.59 -6.70
CA SER A 203 -24.24 -9.03 -5.46
C SER A 203 -25.66 -9.56 -5.69
N ASP A 204 -26.16 -9.41 -6.92
CA ASP A 204 -27.45 -9.88 -7.33
C ASP A 204 -27.40 -11.39 -7.57
N ASN A 205 -28.03 -12.11 -6.64
CA ASN A 205 -28.28 -13.55 -6.64
C ASN A 205 -28.98 -14.04 -7.94
N SER A 206 -29.37 -13.12 -8.82
CA SER A 206 -30.01 -13.34 -10.12
C SER A 206 -29.13 -14.05 -11.14
N ARG A 207 -27.79 -13.92 -11.11
CA ARG A 207 -26.91 -14.68 -12.03
C ARG A 207 -26.75 -16.15 -11.63
N LYS A 208 -26.66 -16.46 -10.32
CA LYS A 208 -26.66 -17.85 -9.83
C LYS A 208 -28.02 -18.53 -10.03
N GLN A 209 -29.14 -17.80 -9.92
CA GLN A 209 -30.47 -18.32 -10.30
C GLN A 209 -30.63 -18.49 -11.82
N LYS A 210 -30.13 -17.57 -12.66
CA LYS A 210 -30.15 -17.75 -14.12
C LYS A 210 -29.25 -18.90 -14.59
N ALA A 211 -28.06 -19.08 -14.02
CA ALA A 211 -27.18 -20.19 -14.33
C ALA A 211 -27.75 -21.54 -13.84
N ARG A 212 -28.37 -21.61 -12.64
CA ARG A 212 -29.08 -22.82 -12.19
C ARG A 212 -30.32 -23.12 -13.03
N CYS A 213 -31.09 -22.12 -13.45
CA CYS A 213 -32.23 -22.31 -14.34
C CYS A 213 -31.80 -22.77 -15.74
N LEU A 214 -30.68 -22.27 -16.28
CA LEU A 214 -30.16 -22.70 -17.58
C LEU A 214 -29.63 -24.14 -17.55
N VAL A 215 -28.89 -24.52 -16.51
CA VAL A 215 -28.39 -25.90 -16.33
C VAL A 215 -29.53 -26.91 -16.05
N GLN A 216 -30.61 -26.50 -15.37
CA GLN A 216 -31.80 -27.35 -15.22
C GLN A 216 -32.60 -27.47 -16.53
N ARG A 217 -32.60 -26.42 -17.37
CA ARG A 217 -33.26 -26.45 -18.68
C ARG A 217 -32.52 -27.32 -19.69
N GLU A 218 -31.18 -27.33 -19.66
CA GLU A 218 -30.37 -28.21 -20.52
C GLU A 218 -30.51 -29.70 -20.16
N LYS A 219 -30.65 -30.03 -18.87
CA LYS A 219 -30.94 -31.42 -18.43
C LYS A 219 -32.34 -31.90 -18.82
N ALA A 220 -33.29 -30.98 -19.06
CA ALA A 220 -34.65 -31.32 -19.49
C ALA A 220 -34.77 -31.55 -21.02
N TRP A 221 -33.80 -31.09 -21.81
CA TRP A 221 -33.79 -31.23 -23.28
C TRP A 221 -32.87 -32.34 -23.80
N GLY A 222 -32.23 -33.11 -22.90
CA GLY A 222 -31.27 -34.16 -23.20
C GLY A 222 -31.79 -35.60 -23.08
N LYS A 223 -33.03 -35.90 -23.48
CA LYS A 223 -33.45 -37.28 -23.77
C LYS A 223 -34.19 -37.35 -25.10
N PRO A 224 -33.57 -37.89 -26.16
CA PRO A 224 -34.31 -38.34 -27.34
C PRO A 224 -35.22 -39.51 -26.94
N SER A 225 -36.48 -39.44 -27.36
CA SER A 225 -37.39 -40.58 -27.37
C SER A 225 -36.89 -41.60 -28.37
N GLU A 226 -36.30 -42.71 -27.89
CA GLU A 226 -36.20 -43.93 -28.70
C GLU A 226 -37.60 -44.56 -28.75
N ALA A 227 -38.34 -44.19 -29.80
CA ALA A 227 -39.46 -44.95 -30.30
C ALA A 227 -39.00 -45.58 -31.63
N GLY A 228 -38.94 -46.90 -31.65
CA GLY A 228 -38.55 -47.74 -32.77
C GLY A 228 -38.62 -49.19 -32.36
#